data_AF-A0A7S1GR43-F1
#
_entry.id   AF-A0A7S1GR43-F1
#
_cell.length_a   1.000
_cell.length_b   1.000
_cell.length_c   1.000
_cell.angle_alpha   90.00
_cell.angle_beta   90.00
_cell.angle_gamma   90.00
#
_symmetry.space_group_name_H-M   'P 1'
#
loop_
_entity.id
_entity.type
_entity.pdbx_description
1 polymer ?
#
loop_
_entity_poly.entity_id
_entity_poly.type
_entity_poly.pdbx_seq_one_letter_code
_entity_poly.pdbx_strand_id
1 'polypeptide(L)'
;KQMTHNRPQIFVMQFFPFLASLLAATASAKVLTLEELTATVDHLSVGDYPLVRYTVSDETYDRQEESCKDFNDFVETLKDGPTVAVKGKAAEMIAICVNERPEHRVEVAKVEGFHKAVVSLLAAGGATEAAELIYISVYASNENHAGFNEVGAVDNLMNTVMDETEPRTLMWSLAALANMAASYCDGYCSWYWGSPSDKYRDEEEEEEEETEEHPPILLTTDDVTIDSTLVRQHIVDRDGFLDRVFELVCSSVALSANGVPFPDTSAKGTSHVSIVPWAGVGLIKNLALDMGAHTHLEFAMPCLCWLTKSEDDLEYSKAYSALHNLDREYSCHWKNETETGLGDLCVDEYFIASDGGYMCHELEDTEEDCALVDEFDRKASETCCVCDGGRHYTEPTFDDSPSEGEL
;
A
#
# COMPACT_ATOMS: atom_id res chain seq x y z
N LYS A 1 8.71 -13.32 72.34
CA LYS A 1 8.11 -12.11 71.71
C LYS A 1 8.75 -12.03 70.32
N GLN A 2 8.12 -12.26 69.19
CA GLN A 2 6.70 -12.21 68.81
C GLN A 2 6.51 -13.16 67.61
N MET A 3 5.26 -13.54 67.38
CA MET A 3 4.82 -14.76 66.71
C MET A 3 4.92 -14.74 65.17
N THR A 4 5.10 -15.95 64.64
CA THR A 4 4.89 -16.41 63.27
C THR A 4 3.47 -16.14 62.75
N HIS A 5 3.35 -15.64 61.51
CA HIS A 5 2.14 -15.81 60.70
C HIS A 5 2.51 -16.33 59.29
N ASN A 6 2.57 -17.65 59.18
CA ASN A 6 2.36 -18.35 57.92
C ASN A 6 0.88 -18.23 57.55
N ARG A 7 0.57 -17.57 56.43
CA ARG A 7 -0.71 -17.75 55.73
C ARG A 7 -0.46 -18.69 54.54
N PRO A 8 -1.30 -19.72 54.33
CA PRO A 8 -1.21 -20.56 53.14
C PRO A 8 -1.69 -19.74 51.93
N GLN A 9 -0.86 -19.66 50.89
CA GLN A 9 -1.32 -19.24 49.57
C GLN A 9 -2.21 -20.37 49.02
N ILE A 10 -3.51 -20.11 48.95
CA ILE A 10 -4.44 -20.95 48.19
C ILE A 10 -4.28 -20.54 46.73
N PHE A 11 -3.60 -21.39 45.95
CA PHE A 11 -3.66 -21.35 44.49
C PHE A 11 -5.08 -21.73 44.07
N VAL A 12 -5.94 -20.73 43.82
CA VAL A 12 -7.19 -20.96 43.08
C VAL A 12 -6.79 -21.01 41.62
N MET A 13 -6.61 -22.22 41.11
CA MET A 13 -6.56 -22.51 39.68
C MET A 13 -7.86 -22.02 39.04
N GLN A 14 -7.85 -20.82 38.45
CA GLN A 14 -8.92 -20.32 37.58
C GLN A 14 -8.85 -21.06 36.23
N PHE A 15 -9.27 -22.32 36.20
CA PHE A 15 -9.35 -23.15 34.99
C PHE A 15 -10.71 -23.05 34.27
N PHE A 16 -11.52 -22.02 34.55
CA PHE A 16 -12.95 -22.03 34.21
C PHE A 16 -13.51 -21.04 33.16
N PRO A 17 -12.77 -20.11 32.50
CA PRO A 17 -13.35 -19.40 31.36
C PRO A 17 -13.18 -20.16 30.02
N PHE A 18 -12.19 -21.05 29.88
CA PHE A 18 -11.92 -21.73 28.60
C PHE A 18 -12.96 -22.78 28.20
N LEU A 19 -13.63 -23.43 29.15
CA LEU A 19 -14.63 -24.47 28.88
C LEU A 19 -16.01 -23.91 28.49
N ALA A 20 -16.32 -22.65 28.82
CA ALA A 20 -17.56 -22.00 28.39
C ALA A 20 -17.50 -21.60 26.91
N SER A 21 -16.35 -21.16 26.40
CA SER A 21 -16.16 -20.89 24.97
C SER A 21 -16.16 -22.16 24.12
N LEU A 22 -15.72 -23.31 24.66
CA LEU A 22 -15.70 -24.58 23.92
C LEU A 22 -17.08 -25.22 23.76
N LEU A 23 -18.05 -24.91 24.64
CA LEU A 23 -19.41 -25.47 24.60
C LEU A 23 -20.42 -24.61 23.82
N ALA A 24 -20.05 -23.39 23.38
CA ALA A 24 -20.87 -22.57 22.48
C ALA A 24 -20.77 -23.01 21.00
N ALA A 25 -19.81 -23.87 20.65
CA ALA A 25 -19.49 -24.23 19.28
C ALA A 25 -20.20 -25.53 18.84
N THR A 26 -21.49 -25.45 18.50
CA THR A 26 -22.14 -26.29 17.45
C THR A 26 -23.51 -25.71 17.02
N ALA A 27 -23.78 -24.41 17.26
CA ALA A 27 -24.80 -23.75 16.46
C ALA A 27 -24.29 -23.77 15.02
N SER A 28 -24.96 -24.54 14.14
CA SER A 28 -24.65 -24.55 12.71
C SER A 28 -24.72 -23.10 12.24
N ALA A 29 -23.61 -22.56 11.76
CA ALA A 29 -23.60 -21.24 11.14
C ALA A 29 -24.67 -21.19 10.06
N LYS A 30 -25.41 -20.08 10.01
CA LYS A 30 -26.52 -19.89 9.10
C LYS A 30 -26.02 -19.20 7.83
N VAL A 31 -26.35 -19.77 6.66
CA VAL A 31 -26.18 -19.07 5.39
C VAL A 31 -27.26 -17.98 5.29
N LEU A 32 -26.83 -16.73 5.20
CA LEU A 32 -27.70 -15.56 5.11
C LEU A 32 -28.15 -15.31 3.66
N THR A 33 -29.32 -14.69 3.53
CA THR A 33 -29.87 -14.25 2.25
C THR A 33 -29.26 -12.92 1.82
N LEU A 34 -29.36 -12.61 0.51
CA LEU A 34 -28.91 -11.33 -0.02
C LEU A 34 -29.63 -10.14 0.63
N GLU A 35 -30.93 -10.28 0.90
CA GLU A 35 -31.74 -9.24 1.54
C GLU A 35 -31.28 -8.95 2.97
N GLU A 36 -31.01 -10.01 3.76
CA GLU A 36 -30.46 -9.88 5.11
C GLU A 36 -29.10 -9.17 5.08
N LEU A 37 -28.17 -9.62 4.22
CA LEU A 37 -26.84 -9.01 4.09
C LEU A 37 -26.91 -7.54 3.66
N THR A 38 -27.75 -7.23 2.66
CA THR A 38 -27.90 -5.87 2.15
C THR A 38 -28.46 -4.94 3.23
N ALA A 39 -29.49 -5.39 3.95
CA ALA A 39 -30.05 -4.60 5.04
C ALA A 39 -29.02 -4.31 6.14
N THR A 40 -28.14 -5.26 6.46
CA THR A 40 -27.06 -5.05 7.42
C THR A 40 -25.99 -4.10 6.89
N VAL A 41 -25.53 -4.26 5.64
CA VAL A 41 -24.57 -3.32 5.02
C VAL A 41 -25.13 -1.91 4.99
N ASP A 42 -26.39 -1.74 4.58
CA ASP A 42 -27.05 -0.44 4.52
C ASP A 42 -27.14 0.20 5.91
N HIS A 43 -27.45 -0.60 6.95
CA HIS A 43 -27.48 -0.15 8.34
C HIS A 43 -26.10 0.30 8.84
N LEU A 44 -25.05 -0.46 8.52
CA LEU A 44 -23.67 -0.14 8.91
C LEU A 44 -23.14 1.10 8.19
N SER A 45 -23.53 1.28 6.93
CA SER A 45 -23.05 2.37 6.07
C SER A 45 -23.71 3.72 6.36
N VAL A 46 -24.73 3.78 7.22
CA VAL A 46 -25.37 5.05 7.59
C VAL A 46 -24.34 5.97 8.22
N GLY A 47 -24.03 7.11 7.60
CA GLY A 47 -23.05 8.05 8.14
C GLY A 47 -21.59 7.66 7.90
N ASP A 48 -21.33 6.49 7.33
CA ASP A 48 -20.00 5.98 6.97
C ASP A 48 -19.79 6.16 5.47
N TYR A 49 -19.38 7.37 5.11
CA TYR A 49 -19.16 7.79 3.73
C TYR A 49 -17.76 7.48 3.17
N PRO A 50 -16.68 7.34 3.97
CA PRO A 50 -15.35 7.07 3.45
C PRO A 50 -15.22 5.73 2.73
N LEU A 51 -14.67 5.79 1.51
CA LEU A 51 -14.26 4.60 0.75
C LEU A 51 -13.08 3.89 1.42
N VAL A 52 -12.17 4.64 2.05
CA VAL A 52 -11.10 4.12 2.91
C VAL A 52 -11.37 4.57 4.34
N ARG A 53 -11.57 3.60 5.24
CA ARG A 53 -11.97 3.87 6.63
C ARG A 53 -10.73 3.97 7.52
N TYR A 54 -10.33 5.21 7.81
CA TYR A 54 -9.24 5.50 8.77
C TYR A 54 -9.72 5.61 10.21
N THR A 55 -10.94 6.11 10.40
CA THR A 55 -11.60 6.23 11.69
C THR A 55 -13.11 6.24 11.48
N VAL A 56 -13.83 5.36 12.16
CA VAL A 56 -15.30 5.37 12.19
C VAL A 56 -15.81 6.25 13.34
N SER A 57 -16.99 6.86 13.19
CA SER A 57 -17.62 7.57 14.31
C SER A 57 -18.02 6.59 15.43
N ASP A 58 -18.13 7.05 16.68
CA ASP A 58 -18.60 6.23 17.82
C ASP A 58 -19.92 5.50 17.49
N GLU A 59 -20.87 6.21 16.86
CA GLU A 59 -22.14 5.62 16.46
C GLU A 59 -21.99 4.48 15.42
N THR A 60 -21.03 4.63 14.50
CA THR A 60 -20.72 3.61 13.49
C THR A 60 -20.02 2.42 14.13
N TYR A 61 -19.09 2.68 15.05
CA TYR A 61 -18.43 1.66 15.84
C TYR A 61 -19.43 0.83 16.65
N ASP A 62 -20.39 1.47 17.34
CA ASP A 62 -21.43 0.78 18.10
C ASP A 62 -22.30 -0.13 17.21
N ARG A 63 -22.68 0.33 16.01
CA ARG A 63 -23.43 -0.48 15.05
C ARG A 63 -22.62 -1.67 14.53
N GLN A 64 -21.33 -1.47 14.27
CA GLN A 64 -20.41 -2.54 13.88
C GLN A 64 -20.26 -3.55 15.03
N GLU A 65 -20.13 -3.10 16.28
CA GLU A 65 -20.06 -4.00 17.44
C GLU A 65 -21.31 -4.86 17.59
N GLU A 66 -22.50 -4.29 17.34
CA GLU A 66 -23.73 -5.06 17.37
C GLU A 66 -23.83 -6.06 16.22
N SER A 67 -23.54 -5.62 15.00
CA SER A 67 -23.75 -6.42 13.78
C SER A 67 -22.68 -7.50 13.59
N CYS A 68 -21.46 -7.27 14.06
CA CYS A 68 -20.36 -8.23 13.94
C CYS A 68 -20.41 -9.37 14.97
N LYS A 69 -21.47 -9.47 15.79
CA LYS A 69 -21.70 -10.63 16.67
C LYS A 69 -21.98 -11.91 15.86
N ASP A 70 -22.55 -11.75 14.67
CA ASP A 70 -22.88 -12.85 13.75
C ASP A 70 -21.74 -13.11 12.75
N PHE A 71 -20.50 -12.76 13.11
CA PHE A 71 -19.33 -12.85 12.22
C PHE A 71 -19.17 -14.23 11.56
N ASN A 72 -19.40 -15.31 12.31
CA ASN A 72 -19.31 -16.68 11.80
C ASN A 72 -20.36 -16.98 10.71
N ASP A 73 -21.55 -16.38 10.77
CA ASP A 73 -22.58 -16.55 9.76
C ASP A 73 -22.17 -15.85 8.45
N PHE A 74 -21.47 -14.72 8.53
CA PHE A 74 -20.92 -14.04 7.34
C PHE A 74 -19.84 -14.88 6.67
N VAL A 75 -18.91 -15.44 7.46
CA VAL A 75 -17.84 -16.30 6.94
C VAL A 75 -18.40 -17.57 6.29
N GLU A 76 -19.40 -18.20 6.90
CA GLU A 76 -20.05 -19.37 6.30
C GLU A 76 -20.83 -18.99 5.04
N THR A 77 -21.50 -17.84 5.04
CA THR A 77 -22.21 -17.34 3.85
C THR A 77 -21.26 -17.03 2.69
N LEU A 78 -20.05 -16.53 2.95
CA LEU A 78 -19.02 -16.34 1.93
C LEU A 78 -18.59 -17.70 1.30
N LYS A 79 -18.43 -18.73 2.13
CA LYS A 79 -18.02 -20.07 1.66
C LYS A 79 -19.13 -20.77 0.89
N ASP A 80 -20.33 -20.82 1.47
CA ASP A 80 -21.42 -21.70 1.03
C ASP A 80 -22.59 -20.94 0.40
N GLY A 81 -22.49 -19.62 0.26
CA GLY A 81 -23.48 -18.78 -0.38
C GLY A 81 -23.82 -19.25 -1.81
N PRO A 82 -25.10 -19.24 -2.20
CA PRO A 82 -25.54 -19.87 -3.46
C PRO A 82 -25.21 -19.06 -4.72
N THR A 83 -24.82 -17.79 -4.58
CA THR A 83 -24.56 -16.89 -5.71
C THR A 83 -23.37 -15.97 -5.43
N VAL A 84 -22.74 -15.47 -6.49
CA VAL A 84 -21.65 -14.48 -6.41
C VAL A 84 -22.11 -13.23 -5.66
N ALA A 85 -23.33 -12.76 -5.89
CA ALA A 85 -23.87 -11.58 -5.20
C ALA A 85 -23.98 -11.78 -3.68
N VAL A 86 -24.45 -12.96 -3.23
CA VAL A 86 -24.51 -13.30 -1.80
C VAL A 86 -23.11 -13.37 -1.20
N LYS A 87 -22.17 -14.01 -1.90
CA LYS A 87 -20.77 -14.12 -1.45
C LYS A 87 -20.07 -12.76 -1.42
N GLY A 88 -20.29 -11.91 -2.41
CA GLY A 88 -19.79 -10.53 -2.48
C GLY A 88 -20.26 -9.70 -1.28
N LYS A 89 -21.57 -9.72 -0.99
CA LYS A 89 -22.08 -8.99 0.18
C LYS A 89 -21.61 -9.58 1.51
N ALA A 90 -21.42 -10.89 1.59
CA ALA A 90 -20.79 -11.50 2.76
C ALA A 90 -19.31 -11.07 2.90
N ALA A 91 -18.56 -10.97 1.81
CA ALA A 91 -17.18 -10.48 1.83
C ALA A 91 -17.10 -9.02 2.30
N GLU A 92 -17.99 -8.15 1.81
CA GLU A 92 -18.10 -6.76 2.28
C GLU A 92 -18.42 -6.70 3.77
N MET A 93 -19.37 -7.51 4.26
CA MET A 93 -19.68 -7.59 5.69
C MET A 93 -18.48 -8.02 6.54
N ILE A 94 -17.72 -9.02 6.07
CA ILE A 94 -16.50 -9.46 6.76
C ILE A 94 -15.47 -8.33 6.76
N ALA A 95 -15.25 -7.66 5.62
CA ALA A 95 -14.33 -6.53 5.48
C ALA A 95 -14.62 -5.43 6.49
N ILE A 96 -15.90 -5.04 6.64
CA ILE A 96 -16.35 -4.08 7.66
C ILE A 96 -15.99 -4.58 9.07
N CYS A 97 -16.29 -5.85 9.37
CA CYS A 97 -16.07 -6.42 10.70
C CYS A 97 -14.60 -6.62 11.07
N VAL A 98 -13.70 -6.75 10.10
CA VAL A 98 -12.26 -6.95 10.35
C VAL A 98 -11.43 -5.66 10.28
N ASN A 99 -11.97 -4.56 9.73
CA ASN A 99 -11.22 -3.32 9.53
C ASN A 99 -10.66 -2.74 10.83
N GLU A 100 -11.55 -2.53 11.80
CA GLU A 100 -11.25 -1.90 13.10
C GLU A 100 -10.94 -2.93 14.21
N ARG A 101 -10.90 -4.23 13.88
CA ARG A 101 -10.79 -5.33 14.85
C ARG A 101 -9.69 -6.30 14.47
N PRO A 102 -8.43 -6.02 14.87
CA PRO A 102 -7.30 -6.92 14.61
C PRO A 102 -7.56 -8.36 15.07
N GLU A 103 -8.30 -8.56 16.16
CA GLU A 103 -8.69 -9.87 16.66
C GLU A 103 -9.53 -10.66 15.64
N HIS A 104 -10.46 -10.01 14.94
CA HIS A 104 -11.27 -10.68 13.92
C HIS A 104 -10.43 -11.06 12.69
N ARG A 105 -9.40 -10.27 12.33
CA ARG A 105 -8.43 -10.66 11.29
C ARG A 105 -7.73 -11.97 11.65
N VAL A 106 -7.31 -12.11 12.90
CA VAL A 106 -6.65 -13.33 13.41
C VAL A 106 -7.64 -14.51 13.51
N GLU A 107 -8.90 -14.25 13.85
CA GLU A 107 -9.93 -15.29 13.93
C GLU A 107 -10.30 -15.84 12.56
N VAL A 108 -10.53 -14.97 11.57
CA VAL A 108 -10.93 -15.40 10.22
C VAL A 108 -9.84 -16.20 9.52
N ALA A 109 -8.57 -15.89 9.80
CA ALA A 109 -7.42 -16.63 9.29
C ALA A 109 -7.42 -18.11 9.70
N LYS A 110 -8.08 -18.46 10.80
CA LYS A 110 -8.16 -19.83 11.34
C LYS A 110 -9.31 -20.63 10.74
N VAL A 111 -10.21 -19.99 9.98
CA VAL A 111 -11.37 -20.66 9.41
C VAL A 111 -10.96 -21.42 8.15
N GLU A 112 -11.12 -22.75 8.18
CA GLU A 112 -10.78 -23.61 7.06
C GLU A 112 -11.54 -23.18 5.79
N GLY A 113 -10.79 -22.99 4.71
CA GLY A 113 -11.32 -22.62 3.40
C GLY A 113 -11.65 -21.14 3.22
N PHE A 114 -11.42 -20.28 4.22
CA PHE A 114 -11.66 -18.84 4.12
C PHE A 114 -10.89 -18.20 2.94
N HIS A 115 -9.56 -18.31 2.93
CA HIS A 115 -8.73 -17.69 1.87
C HIS A 115 -9.13 -18.17 0.48
N LYS A 116 -9.38 -19.48 0.34
CA LYS A 116 -9.83 -20.07 -0.93
C LYS A 116 -11.19 -19.53 -1.37
N ALA A 117 -12.13 -19.32 -0.46
CA ALA A 117 -13.45 -18.78 -0.78
C ALA A 117 -13.36 -17.34 -1.31
N VAL A 118 -12.53 -16.50 -0.68
CA VAL A 118 -12.28 -15.12 -1.12
C VAL A 118 -11.56 -15.09 -2.48
N VAL A 119 -10.51 -15.88 -2.69
CA VAL A 119 -9.81 -15.91 -3.99
C VAL A 119 -10.69 -16.49 -5.09
N SER A 120 -11.55 -17.47 -4.78
CA SER A 120 -12.55 -17.95 -5.75
C SER A 120 -13.57 -16.87 -6.12
N LEU A 121 -13.88 -15.95 -5.20
CA LEU A 121 -14.79 -14.84 -5.45
C LEU A 121 -14.17 -13.80 -6.39
N LEU A 122 -12.85 -13.54 -6.33
CA LEU A 122 -12.13 -12.71 -7.30
C LEU A 122 -12.42 -13.18 -8.73
N ALA A 123 -12.23 -14.46 -9.01
CA ALA A 123 -12.39 -15.05 -10.33
C ALA A 123 -13.86 -15.19 -10.78
N ALA A 124 -14.82 -15.11 -9.86
CA ALA A 124 -16.24 -15.34 -10.12
C ALA A 124 -17.04 -14.06 -10.41
N GLY A 125 -16.39 -12.90 -10.50
CA GLY A 125 -17.05 -11.60 -10.74
C GLY A 125 -17.47 -10.86 -9.46
N GLY A 126 -16.92 -11.25 -8.30
CA GLY A 126 -16.99 -10.47 -7.05
C GLY A 126 -15.64 -9.82 -6.71
N ALA A 127 -14.93 -9.35 -7.74
CA ALA A 127 -13.54 -8.93 -7.62
C ALA A 127 -13.34 -7.74 -6.68
N THR A 128 -14.23 -6.75 -6.73
CA THR A 128 -14.19 -5.56 -5.87
C THR A 128 -14.22 -5.93 -4.39
N GLU A 129 -15.26 -6.66 -3.96
CA GLU A 129 -15.45 -7.01 -2.55
C GLU A 129 -14.39 -8.00 -2.05
N ALA A 130 -13.94 -8.92 -2.91
CA ALA A 130 -12.88 -9.85 -2.55
C ALA A 130 -11.53 -9.14 -2.41
N ALA A 131 -11.19 -8.21 -3.30
CA ALA A 131 -9.95 -7.44 -3.22
C ALA A 131 -9.95 -6.52 -1.99
N GLU A 132 -11.06 -5.83 -1.69
CA GLU A 132 -11.23 -5.03 -0.48
C GLU A 132 -11.01 -5.88 0.80
N LEU A 133 -11.63 -7.07 0.85
CA LEU A 133 -11.45 -7.98 1.97
C LEU A 133 -10.00 -8.47 2.10
N ILE A 134 -9.31 -8.77 1.00
CA ILE A 134 -7.88 -9.15 1.05
C ILE A 134 -7.06 -7.99 1.58
N TYR A 135 -7.21 -6.79 1.03
CA TYR A 135 -6.52 -5.57 1.46
C TYR A 135 -6.58 -5.40 2.98
N ILE A 136 -7.77 -5.49 3.56
CA ILE A 136 -7.97 -5.31 5.00
C ILE A 136 -7.43 -6.51 5.80
N SER A 137 -7.70 -7.74 5.35
CA SER A 137 -7.39 -8.94 6.13
C SER A 137 -5.89 -9.21 6.30
N VAL A 138 -5.08 -8.86 5.28
CA VAL A 138 -3.63 -9.12 5.30
C VAL A 138 -2.85 -8.06 6.07
N TYR A 139 -3.47 -6.92 6.39
CA TYR A 139 -2.85 -5.86 7.15
C TYR A 139 -2.33 -6.37 8.50
N ALA A 140 -1.01 -6.37 8.68
CA ALA A 140 -0.33 -6.82 9.89
C ALA A 140 -0.82 -8.20 10.40
N SER A 141 -1.18 -9.11 9.49
CA SER A 141 -1.65 -10.46 9.83
C SER A 141 -0.86 -11.51 9.04
N ASN A 142 0.10 -12.14 9.71
CA ASN A 142 0.99 -13.11 9.07
C ASN A 142 0.22 -14.33 8.55
N GLU A 143 -0.77 -14.81 9.31
CA GLU A 143 -1.59 -15.95 8.92
C GLU A 143 -2.44 -15.66 7.68
N ASN A 144 -3.05 -14.47 7.59
CA ASN A 144 -3.80 -14.10 6.38
C ASN A 144 -2.88 -13.87 5.20
N HIS A 145 -1.76 -13.20 5.39
CA HIS A 145 -0.78 -12.96 4.34
C HIS A 145 -0.29 -14.29 3.73
N ALA A 146 0.18 -15.22 4.57
CA ALA A 146 0.60 -16.54 4.14
C ALA A 146 -0.55 -17.34 3.49
N GLY A 147 -1.73 -17.35 4.10
CA GLY A 147 -2.89 -18.09 3.60
C GLY A 147 -3.37 -17.61 2.23
N PHE A 148 -3.43 -16.28 2.02
CA PHE A 148 -3.78 -15.71 0.72
C PHE A 148 -2.71 -15.96 -0.34
N ASN A 149 -1.44 -15.87 0.03
CA ASN A 149 -0.34 -16.19 -0.88
C ASN A 149 -0.39 -17.66 -1.33
N GLU A 150 -0.59 -18.60 -0.40
CA GLU A 150 -0.66 -20.04 -0.68
C GLU A 150 -1.78 -20.40 -1.68
N VAL A 151 -2.93 -19.73 -1.60
CA VAL A 151 -4.06 -20.00 -2.51
C VAL A 151 -4.02 -19.17 -3.81
N GLY A 152 -2.92 -18.46 -4.08
CA GLY A 152 -2.71 -17.74 -5.34
C GLY A 152 -3.44 -16.40 -5.44
N ALA A 153 -3.61 -15.68 -4.32
CA ALA A 153 -4.25 -14.36 -4.34
C ALA A 153 -3.47 -13.36 -5.21
N VAL A 154 -2.13 -13.36 -5.14
CA VAL A 154 -1.26 -12.41 -5.88
C VAL A 154 -1.50 -12.53 -7.40
N ASP A 155 -1.48 -13.75 -7.94
CA ASP A 155 -1.75 -13.99 -9.37
C ASP A 155 -3.13 -13.53 -9.81
N ASN A 156 -4.16 -13.81 -8.99
CA ASN A 156 -5.53 -13.42 -9.31
C ASN A 156 -5.71 -11.91 -9.26
N LEU A 157 -5.13 -11.22 -8.28
CA LEU A 157 -5.17 -9.77 -8.19
C LEU A 157 -4.44 -9.11 -9.36
N MET A 158 -3.25 -9.63 -9.74
CA MET A 158 -2.54 -9.13 -10.91
C MET A 158 -3.33 -9.36 -12.20
N ASN A 159 -3.98 -10.52 -12.37
CA ASN A 159 -4.89 -10.76 -13.50
C ASN A 159 -6.03 -9.73 -13.53
N THR A 160 -6.66 -9.46 -12.38
CA THR A 160 -7.71 -8.45 -12.27
C THR A 160 -7.22 -7.07 -12.72
N VAL A 161 -6.04 -6.63 -12.27
CA VAL A 161 -5.48 -5.32 -12.68
C VAL A 161 -5.18 -5.25 -14.18
N MET A 162 -4.78 -6.36 -14.79
CA MET A 162 -4.51 -6.43 -16.23
C MET A 162 -5.80 -6.43 -17.08
N ASP A 163 -6.85 -7.09 -16.62
CA ASP A 163 -8.07 -7.34 -17.40
C ASP A 163 -9.19 -6.33 -17.14
N GLU A 164 -9.16 -5.61 -16.02
CA GLU A 164 -10.26 -4.76 -15.56
C GLU A 164 -10.11 -3.29 -15.96
N THR A 165 -11.26 -2.62 -16.07
CA THR A 165 -11.36 -1.18 -16.35
C THR A 165 -12.21 -0.43 -15.31
N GLU A 166 -12.99 -1.15 -14.50
CA GLU A 166 -13.77 -0.57 -13.42
C GLU A 166 -12.83 0.03 -12.34
N PRO A 167 -12.90 1.35 -12.06
CA PRO A 167 -11.91 2.02 -11.20
C PRO A 167 -11.88 1.52 -9.75
N ARG A 168 -13.02 1.09 -9.19
CA ARG A 168 -13.09 0.62 -7.80
C ARG A 168 -12.45 -0.76 -7.66
N THR A 169 -12.66 -1.66 -8.61
CA THR A 169 -12.03 -2.97 -8.69
C THR A 169 -10.53 -2.82 -8.89
N LEU A 170 -10.10 -1.94 -9.81
CA LEU A 170 -8.68 -1.64 -10.03
C LEU A 170 -8.02 -1.12 -8.74
N MET A 171 -8.64 -0.13 -8.10
CA MET A 171 -8.16 0.44 -6.85
C MET A 171 -8.01 -0.61 -5.76
N TRP A 172 -9.06 -1.40 -5.47
CA TRP A 172 -8.98 -2.39 -4.41
C TRP A 172 -7.99 -3.51 -4.73
N SER A 173 -7.86 -3.88 -6.01
CA SER A 173 -6.89 -4.89 -6.42
C SER A 173 -5.46 -4.41 -6.25
N LEU A 174 -5.17 -3.15 -6.62
CA LEU A 174 -3.86 -2.52 -6.39
C LEU A 174 -3.58 -2.34 -4.90
N ALA A 175 -4.57 -1.93 -4.10
CA ALA A 175 -4.41 -1.76 -2.66
C ALA A 175 -4.14 -3.12 -1.98
N ALA A 176 -4.86 -4.17 -2.38
CA ALA A 176 -4.62 -5.53 -1.91
C ALA A 176 -3.20 -6.01 -2.26
N LEU A 177 -2.75 -5.80 -3.50
CA LEU A 177 -1.38 -6.09 -3.91
C LEU A 177 -0.36 -5.28 -3.11
N ALA A 178 -0.65 -4.01 -2.84
CA ALA A 178 0.21 -3.16 -2.02
C ALA A 178 0.39 -3.76 -0.63
N ASN A 179 -0.68 -4.15 0.06
CA ASN A 179 -0.55 -4.78 1.39
C ASN A 179 0.08 -6.18 1.33
N MET A 180 -0.13 -6.94 0.25
CA MET A 180 0.57 -8.21 0.03
C MET A 180 2.08 -7.99 -0.21
N ALA A 181 2.49 -6.90 -0.83
CA ALA A 181 3.89 -6.54 -1.07
C ALA A 181 4.56 -5.84 0.14
N ALA A 182 3.77 -5.38 1.11
CA ALA A 182 4.26 -4.68 2.29
C ALA A 182 4.98 -5.63 3.26
N SER A 183 5.92 -5.06 4.02
CA SER A 183 6.55 -5.75 5.15
C SER A 183 6.08 -5.14 6.47
N TYR A 184 5.94 -5.96 7.51
CA TYR A 184 5.34 -5.59 8.80
C TYR A 184 6.26 -5.93 9.98
N CYS A 185 6.24 -5.05 11.00
CA CYS A 185 7.05 -5.12 12.22
C CYS A 185 6.16 -4.82 13.46
N ASP A 186 5.26 -5.75 13.83
CA ASP A 186 4.12 -5.50 14.77
C ASP A 186 3.25 -4.28 14.38
N GLY A 187 3.11 -4.07 13.07
CA GLY A 187 2.61 -2.83 12.47
C GLY A 187 3.39 -2.58 11.18
N TYR A 188 3.48 -1.33 10.70
CA TYR A 188 4.35 -1.02 9.56
C TYR A 188 5.81 -0.94 10.00
N CYS A 189 6.70 -1.61 9.24
CA CYS A 189 8.13 -1.38 9.39
C CYS A 189 8.50 0.03 8.95
N SER A 190 9.32 0.73 9.72
CA SER A 190 10.07 1.89 9.23
C SER A 190 11.30 1.40 8.49
N TRP A 191 11.47 1.85 7.25
CA TRP A 191 12.64 1.60 6.43
C TRP A 191 13.49 2.85 6.41
N TYR A 192 14.80 2.70 6.49
CA TYR A 192 15.75 3.77 6.28
C TYR A 192 16.82 3.23 5.35
N TRP A 193 16.91 3.85 4.19
CA TRP A 193 18.01 3.68 3.29
C TRP A 193 19.03 4.68 3.81
N GLY A 194 20.04 4.20 4.54
CA GLY A 194 21.11 5.09 4.96
C GLY A 194 21.66 5.76 3.71
N SER A 195 21.53 7.08 3.62
CA SER A 195 22.27 7.80 2.59
C SER A 195 23.75 7.43 2.77
N PRO A 196 24.50 7.13 1.71
CA PRO A 196 25.95 6.97 1.82
C PRO A 196 26.61 8.14 2.57
N SER A 197 26.01 9.34 2.52
CA SER A 197 26.45 10.53 3.25
C SER A 197 26.22 10.50 4.77
N ASP A 198 25.24 9.72 5.27
CA ASP A 198 24.98 9.61 6.72
C ASP A 198 26.04 8.76 7.45
N LYS A 199 26.86 7.99 6.72
CA LYS A 199 28.08 7.39 7.27
C LYS A 199 29.22 8.38 7.50
N TYR A 200 29.18 9.56 6.89
CA TYR A 200 30.21 10.58 7.05
C TYR A 200 29.89 11.59 8.16
N ARG A 201 28.76 11.43 8.88
CA ARG A 201 28.30 12.49 9.78
C ARG A 201 28.93 12.48 11.18
N ASP A 202 29.55 11.42 11.68
CA ASP A 202 30.22 11.46 13.00
C ASP A 202 31.22 10.30 13.23
N GLU A 203 32.18 10.06 12.34
CA GLU A 203 33.37 9.25 12.67
C GLU A 203 34.64 9.91 12.09
N GLU A 204 35.05 11.03 12.72
CA GLU A 204 36.48 11.37 12.72
C GLU A 204 37.23 10.17 13.32
N GLU A 205 38.07 9.53 12.52
CA GLU A 205 39.04 8.48 12.88
C GLU A 205 38.47 7.04 13.01
N GLU A 206 38.47 6.27 11.92
CA GLU A 206 39.36 5.09 11.78
C GLU A 206 39.37 4.55 10.34
N GLU A 207 40.53 4.02 9.96
CA GLU A 207 41.03 3.81 8.61
C GLU A 207 40.36 2.65 7.85
N GLU A 208 40.26 2.83 6.53
CA GLU A 208 40.26 1.85 5.42
C GLU A 208 39.76 0.41 5.70
N GLU A 209 38.66 -0.01 5.08
CA GLU A 209 38.62 -1.05 4.02
C GLU A 209 37.20 -1.57 3.72
N GLU A 210 37.03 -1.94 2.45
CA GLU A 210 35.91 -2.66 1.80
C GLU A 210 34.58 -1.92 1.60
N THR A 211 34.41 -1.44 0.37
CA THR A 211 33.15 -1.08 -0.29
C THR A 211 32.26 -2.32 -0.43
N GLU A 212 31.65 -2.78 0.66
CA GLU A 212 30.48 -3.66 0.57
C GLU A 212 29.29 -2.80 0.15
N GLU A 213 28.66 -3.13 -0.97
CA GLU A 213 27.31 -2.65 -1.31
C GLU A 213 26.42 -2.87 -0.09
N HIS A 214 26.10 -1.79 0.63
CA HIS A 214 25.25 -1.92 1.82
C HIS A 214 23.83 -2.17 1.36
N PRO A 215 23.25 -3.36 1.58
CA PRO A 215 21.83 -3.55 1.36
C PRO A 215 21.05 -2.61 2.28
N PRO A 216 19.78 -2.29 1.96
CA PRO A 216 18.88 -1.56 2.85
C PRO A 216 19.05 -2.02 4.29
N ILE A 217 19.42 -1.10 5.18
CA ILE A 217 19.48 -1.38 6.60
C ILE A 217 18.07 -1.20 7.16
N LEU A 218 17.37 -2.32 7.34
CA LEU A 218 16.23 -2.38 8.24
C LEU A 218 16.65 -1.78 9.60
N LEU A 219 16.06 -0.64 9.99
CA LEU A 219 16.40 0.05 11.25
C LEU A 219 16.26 -0.86 12.49
N THR A 220 15.43 -1.91 12.39
CA THR A 220 15.25 -2.95 13.39
C THR A 220 14.95 -4.29 12.69
N THR A 221 15.98 -5.09 12.38
CA THR A 221 15.79 -6.45 11.82
C THR A 221 15.14 -7.41 12.80
N ASP A 222 15.24 -7.13 14.10
CA ASP A 222 14.79 -8.07 15.14
C ASP A 222 13.27 -8.15 15.28
N ASP A 223 12.51 -7.27 14.62
CA ASP A 223 11.05 -7.16 14.78
C ASP A 223 10.23 -7.36 13.48
N VAL A 224 10.83 -7.70 12.33
CA VAL A 224 10.06 -7.98 11.09
C VAL A 224 9.24 -9.25 11.26
N THR A 225 7.92 -9.12 11.31
CA THR A 225 6.98 -10.25 11.45
C THR A 225 6.50 -10.80 10.11
N ILE A 226 6.50 -9.98 9.06
CA ILE A 226 6.15 -10.37 7.70
C ILE A 226 7.17 -9.74 6.74
N ASP A 227 7.96 -10.58 6.07
CA ASP A 227 8.78 -10.16 4.93
C ASP A 227 8.18 -10.66 3.62
N SER A 228 7.75 -9.72 2.79
CA SER A 228 7.07 -9.97 1.52
C SER A 228 8.02 -9.94 0.31
N THR A 229 9.33 -10.15 0.50
CA THR A 229 10.32 -10.15 -0.61
C THR A 229 9.90 -11.04 -1.76
N LEU A 230 9.47 -12.28 -1.48
CA LEU A 230 9.03 -13.21 -2.53
C LEU A 230 7.78 -12.72 -3.28
N VAL A 231 6.86 -12.03 -2.59
CA VAL A 231 5.68 -11.45 -3.24
C VAL A 231 6.07 -10.27 -4.13
N ARG A 232 7.00 -9.42 -3.67
CA ARG A 232 7.53 -8.30 -4.47
C ARG A 232 8.18 -8.81 -5.77
N GLN A 233 9.08 -9.78 -5.66
CA GLN A 233 9.72 -10.42 -6.81
C GLN A 233 8.69 -11.01 -7.77
N HIS A 234 7.73 -11.77 -7.24
CA HIS A 234 6.66 -12.37 -8.04
C HIS A 234 5.81 -11.33 -8.81
N ILE A 235 5.56 -10.16 -8.22
CA ILE A 235 4.85 -9.07 -8.87
C ILE A 235 5.70 -8.42 -9.97
N VAL A 236 6.99 -8.17 -9.68
CA VAL A 236 7.94 -7.53 -10.61
C VAL A 236 8.24 -8.43 -11.82
N ASP A 237 8.36 -9.73 -11.61
CA ASP A 237 8.68 -10.72 -12.65
C ASP A 237 7.53 -10.96 -13.63
N ARG A 238 6.34 -10.40 -13.38
CA ARG A 238 5.19 -10.54 -14.27
C ARG A 238 5.29 -9.58 -15.46
N ASP A 239 5.54 -10.15 -16.63
CA ASP A 239 5.58 -9.43 -17.91
C ASP A 239 4.39 -8.46 -18.09
N GLY A 240 4.71 -7.20 -18.38
CA GLY A 240 3.74 -6.12 -18.68
C GLY A 240 2.92 -5.63 -17.49
N PHE A 241 3.06 -6.22 -16.30
CA PHE A 241 2.29 -5.81 -15.13
C PHE A 241 2.70 -4.42 -14.62
N LEU A 242 4.01 -4.16 -14.51
CA LEU A 242 4.50 -2.85 -14.07
C LEU A 242 4.14 -1.74 -15.07
N ASP A 243 4.21 -2.00 -16.38
CA ASP A 243 3.79 -1.05 -17.41
C ASP A 243 2.32 -0.63 -17.21
N ARG A 244 1.45 -1.61 -16.90
CA ARG A 244 0.04 -1.35 -16.59
C ARG A 244 -0.13 -0.55 -15.31
N VAL A 245 0.63 -0.85 -14.25
CA VAL A 245 0.60 -0.07 -13.01
C VAL A 245 1.05 1.37 -13.27
N PHE A 246 2.10 1.58 -14.07
CA PHE A 246 2.59 2.92 -14.42
C PHE A 246 1.56 3.69 -15.24
N GLU A 247 0.93 3.08 -16.24
CA GLU A 247 -0.17 3.69 -16.99
C GLU A 247 -1.28 4.20 -16.04
N LEU A 248 -1.72 3.35 -15.10
CA LEU A 248 -2.76 3.69 -14.14
C LEU A 248 -2.34 4.83 -13.20
N VAL A 249 -1.11 4.81 -12.67
CA VAL A 249 -0.57 5.86 -11.79
C VAL A 249 -0.36 7.17 -12.53
N CYS A 250 0.13 7.13 -13.76
CA CYS A 250 0.44 8.31 -14.56
C CYS A 250 -0.81 8.98 -15.15
N SER A 251 -1.88 8.22 -15.41
CA SER A 251 -3.12 8.74 -16.01
C SER A 251 -3.84 9.78 -15.14
N SER A 252 -3.65 9.78 -13.82
CA SER A 252 -4.34 10.71 -12.91
C SER A 252 -3.65 12.03 -12.72
N VAL A 253 -2.35 12.11 -12.97
CA VAL A 253 -1.59 13.36 -12.92
C VAL A 253 -2.22 14.37 -13.89
N ALA A 254 -2.73 13.91 -15.02
CA ALA A 254 -3.47 14.73 -15.99
C ALA A 254 -4.85 15.21 -15.47
N LEU A 255 -5.44 14.54 -14.47
CA LEU A 255 -6.77 14.84 -13.95
C LEU A 255 -6.76 15.87 -12.80
N SER A 256 -5.65 16.02 -12.08
CA SER A 256 -5.53 17.00 -10.98
C SER A 256 -5.60 18.46 -11.48
N ALA A 257 -5.16 18.72 -12.72
CA ALA A 257 -5.28 20.02 -13.37
C ALA A 257 -6.74 20.51 -13.56
N ASN A 258 -7.72 19.60 -13.49
CA ASN A 258 -9.13 19.89 -13.77
C ASN A 258 -10.04 19.93 -12.52
N GLY A 259 -9.48 19.96 -11.30
CA GLY A 259 -10.26 20.21 -10.07
C GLY A 259 -11.19 19.05 -9.66
N VAL A 260 -10.83 17.81 -9.98
CA VAL A 260 -11.51 16.63 -9.42
C VAL A 260 -11.16 16.53 -7.93
N PRO A 261 -12.15 16.38 -7.03
CA PRO A 261 -11.85 16.28 -5.61
C PRO A 261 -10.97 15.04 -5.30
N PHE A 262 -10.01 15.24 -4.41
CA PHE A 262 -8.96 14.28 -4.02
C PHE A 262 -9.47 13.18 -3.09
N PRO A 263 -8.89 11.97 -3.03
CA PRO A 263 -9.37 10.85 -2.21
C PRO A 263 -9.79 11.17 -0.77
N ASP A 264 -9.08 12.02 -0.01
CA ASP A 264 -9.51 12.41 1.35
C ASP A 264 -10.79 13.29 1.37
N THR A 265 -10.99 14.09 0.32
CA THR A 265 -12.22 14.91 0.13
C THR A 265 -13.32 14.18 -0.66
N SER A 266 -12.95 13.26 -1.55
CA SER A 266 -13.77 12.33 -2.33
C SER A 266 -14.19 11.10 -1.54
N ALA A 267 -13.58 10.83 -0.40
CA ALA A 267 -14.12 9.94 0.62
C ALA A 267 -15.50 10.41 1.12
N LYS A 268 -15.99 11.60 0.71
CA LYS A 268 -17.35 12.06 0.95
C LYS A 268 -18.22 12.10 -0.31
N GLY A 269 -17.69 11.78 -1.50
CA GLY A 269 -18.36 11.89 -2.79
C GLY A 269 -18.20 10.65 -3.68
N THR A 270 -19.19 10.35 -4.52
CA THR A 270 -19.21 9.18 -5.42
C THR A 270 -18.28 9.31 -6.64
N SER A 271 -17.27 10.18 -6.59
CA SER A 271 -16.38 10.51 -7.70
C SER A 271 -15.08 9.71 -7.57
N HIS A 272 -15.08 8.50 -8.13
CA HIS A 272 -14.08 7.43 -7.91
C HIS A 272 -12.80 7.52 -8.76
N VAL A 273 -12.53 8.63 -9.46
CA VAL A 273 -11.48 8.65 -10.50
C VAL A 273 -10.07 8.82 -9.94
N SER A 274 -9.92 9.46 -8.78
CA SER A 274 -8.61 9.75 -8.16
C SER A 274 -8.10 8.68 -7.19
N ILE A 275 -8.79 7.54 -7.02
CA ILE A 275 -8.39 6.55 -5.99
C ILE A 275 -7.49 5.41 -6.52
N VAL A 276 -7.51 5.13 -7.82
CA VAL A 276 -6.61 4.15 -8.45
C VAL A 276 -5.13 4.51 -8.29
N PRO A 277 -4.70 5.77 -8.49
CA PRO A 277 -3.30 6.19 -8.37
C PRO A 277 -2.78 6.06 -6.96
N TRP A 278 -3.56 6.47 -5.96
CA TRP A 278 -3.23 6.25 -4.54
C TRP A 278 -2.85 4.78 -4.28
N ALA A 279 -3.68 3.84 -4.73
CA ALA A 279 -3.45 2.42 -4.54
C ALA A 279 -2.23 1.92 -5.35
N GLY A 280 -2.09 2.37 -6.61
CA GLY A 280 -0.96 2.02 -7.47
C GLY A 280 0.37 2.53 -6.95
N VAL A 281 0.43 3.77 -6.46
CA VAL A 281 1.63 4.35 -5.83
C VAL A 281 1.92 3.65 -4.51
N GLY A 282 0.88 3.28 -3.76
CA GLY A 282 1.02 2.43 -2.58
C GLY A 282 1.71 1.10 -2.89
N LEU A 283 1.38 0.48 -4.03
CA LEU A 283 2.06 -0.72 -4.53
C LEU A 283 3.51 -0.41 -4.92
N ILE A 284 3.77 0.59 -5.76
CA ILE A 284 5.12 1.00 -6.19
C ILE A 284 6.02 1.25 -4.97
N LYS A 285 5.52 1.97 -3.96
CA LYS A 285 6.24 2.24 -2.71
C LYS A 285 6.73 0.95 -2.03
N ASN A 286 5.88 -0.07 -1.98
CA ASN A 286 6.24 -1.34 -1.37
C ASN A 286 7.15 -2.17 -2.27
N LEU A 287 6.98 -2.13 -3.59
CA LEU A 287 7.89 -2.79 -4.55
C LEU A 287 9.30 -2.18 -4.50
N ALA A 288 9.42 -0.87 -4.28
CA ALA A 288 10.70 -0.18 -4.11
C ALA A 288 11.51 -0.65 -2.89
N LEU A 289 10.92 -1.47 -2.01
CA LEU A 289 11.67 -2.15 -0.95
C LEU A 289 12.57 -3.28 -1.48
N ASP A 290 12.36 -3.73 -2.71
CA ASP A 290 13.20 -4.71 -3.39
C ASP A 290 14.18 -4.00 -4.34
N MET A 291 15.48 -4.06 -4.03
CA MET A 291 16.56 -3.51 -4.86
C MET A 291 16.50 -4.03 -6.31
N GLY A 292 16.09 -5.29 -6.50
CA GLY A 292 15.95 -5.88 -7.84
C GLY A 292 14.86 -5.22 -8.70
N ALA A 293 13.90 -4.54 -8.06
CA ALA A 293 12.81 -3.84 -8.74
C ALA A 293 13.18 -2.41 -9.17
N HIS A 294 14.22 -1.81 -8.58
CA HIS A 294 14.53 -0.37 -8.73
C HIS A 294 14.61 0.07 -10.18
N THR A 295 15.40 -0.61 -11.01
CA THR A 295 15.55 -0.29 -12.44
C THR A 295 14.22 -0.33 -13.21
N HIS A 296 13.29 -1.20 -12.82
CA HIS A 296 11.97 -1.26 -13.43
C HIS A 296 11.06 -0.12 -12.94
N LEU A 297 11.20 0.29 -11.68
CA LEU A 297 10.38 1.35 -11.08
C LEU A 297 10.83 2.76 -11.47
N GLU A 298 12.05 2.94 -11.98
CA GLU A 298 12.53 4.25 -12.48
C GLU A 298 11.62 4.85 -13.57
N PHE A 299 10.92 4.01 -14.35
CA PHE A 299 9.94 4.48 -15.34
C PHE A 299 8.74 5.22 -14.73
N ALA A 300 8.43 4.99 -13.45
CA ALA A 300 7.37 5.69 -12.74
C ALA A 300 7.80 7.06 -12.21
N MET A 301 9.09 7.40 -12.21
CA MET A 301 9.61 8.60 -11.53
C MET A 301 8.88 9.89 -11.91
N PRO A 302 8.59 10.20 -13.18
CA PRO A 302 7.89 11.44 -13.52
C PRO A 302 6.54 11.53 -12.81
N CYS A 303 5.79 10.42 -12.78
CA CYS A 303 4.47 10.37 -12.17
C CYS A 303 4.54 10.41 -10.65
N LEU A 304 5.52 9.73 -10.04
CA LEU A 304 5.80 9.84 -8.61
C LEU A 304 6.14 11.29 -8.24
N CYS A 305 7.00 11.95 -9.01
CA CYS A 305 7.35 13.35 -8.81
C CYS A 305 6.13 14.25 -8.85
N TRP A 306 5.26 14.11 -9.87
CA TRP A 306 4.01 14.87 -9.92
C TRP A 306 3.12 14.63 -8.69
N LEU A 307 3.02 13.39 -8.22
CA LEU A 307 2.21 13.06 -7.06
C LEU A 307 2.80 13.58 -5.73
N THR A 308 4.09 13.93 -5.67
CA THR A 308 4.64 14.67 -4.51
C THR A 308 4.18 16.13 -4.43
N LYS A 309 3.43 16.61 -5.41
CA LYS A 309 2.70 17.90 -5.35
C LYS A 309 1.19 17.71 -5.17
N SER A 310 0.71 16.47 -4.98
CA SER A 310 -0.71 16.22 -4.73
C SER A 310 -1.14 16.89 -3.42
N GLU A 311 -2.33 17.50 -3.42
CA GLU A 311 -2.99 17.98 -2.20
C GLU A 311 -3.56 16.81 -1.36
N ASP A 312 -3.60 15.60 -1.92
CA ASP A 312 -3.96 14.41 -1.17
C ASP A 312 -2.76 13.89 -0.38
N ASP A 313 -2.86 13.96 0.96
CA ASP A 313 -1.81 13.50 1.86
C ASP A 313 -1.42 12.03 1.65
N LEU A 314 -2.35 11.17 1.19
CA LEU A 314 -2.04 9.77 0.94
C LEU A 314 -1.28 9.60 -0.37
N GLU A 315 -1.67 10.26 -1.45
CA GLU A 315 -0.90 10.23 -2.70
C GLU A 315 0.50 10.80 -2.48
N TYR A 316 0.57 11.99 -1.88
CA TYR A 316 1.82 12.66 -1.51
C TYR A 316 2.72 11.74 -0.69
N SER A 317 2.22 11.24 0.44
CA SER A 317 3.04 10.45 1.37
C SER A 317 3.51 9.14 0.76
N LYS A 318 2.69 8.48 -0.07
CA LYS A 318 3.07 7.24 -0.76
C LYS A 318 4.06 7.51 -1.87
N ALA A 319 3.89 8.57 -2.65
CA ALA A 319 4.81 8.96 -3.72
C ALA A 319 6.17 9.36 -3.16
N TYR A 320 6.19 10.20 -2.13
CA TYR A 320 7.42 10.58 -1.42
C TYR A 320 8.12 9.35 -0.84
N SER A 321 7.37 8.46 -0.17
CA SER A 321 7.94 7.21 0.35
C SER A 321 8.49 6.28 -0.75
N ALA A 322 7.86 6.26 -1.93
CA ALA A 322 8.34 5.47 -3.06
C ALA A 322 9.66 6.03 -3.58
N LEU A 323 9.75 7.35 -3.75
CA LEU A 323 10.98 8.02 -4.16
C LEU A 323 12.09 7.86 -3.10
N HIS A 324 11.76 7.96 -1.81
CA HIS A 324 12.71 7.67 -0.73
C HIS A 324 13.26 6.25 -0.83
N ASN A 325 12.38 5.25 -1.02
CA ASN A 325 12.81 3.85 -1.15
C ASN A 325 13.60 3.55 -2.42
N LEU A 326 13.47 4.39 -3.45
CA LEU A 326 14.26 4.33 -4.68
C LEU A 326 15.56 5.13 -4.60
N ASP A 327 15.83 5.82 -3.49
CA ASP A 327 16.93 6.80 -3.36
C ASP A 327 16.83 7.91 -4.44
N ARG A 328 15.62 8.47 -4.58
CA ARG A 328 15.23 9.48 -5.57
C ARG A 328 14.38 10.62 -5.00
N GLU A 329 14.34 10.77 -3.68
CA GLU A 329 13.49 11.77 -3.01
C GLU A 329 13.83 13.23 -3.36
N TYR A 330 15.06 13.48 -3.81
CA TYR A 330 15.52 14.79 -4.26
C TYR A 330 15.55 14.94 -5.78
N SER A 331 15.12 13.94 -6.54
CA SER A 331 15.21 13.94 -8.01
C SER A 331 14.14 14.78 -8.69
N CYS A 332 13.13 15.25 -7.96
CA CYS A 332 11.99 15.99 -8.50
C CYS A 332 12.20 17.51 -8.44
N HIS A 333 12.41 18.15 -9.60
CA HIS A 333 12.64 19.59 -9.71
C HIS A 333 11.54 20.27 -10.53
N TRP A 334 11.16 21.47 -10.12
CA TRP A 334 10.04 22.21 -10.71
C TRP A 334 10.51 23.58 -11.18
N LYS A 335 10.33 23.85 -12.48
CA LYS A 335 10.66 25.14 -13.09
C LYS A 335 9.40 25.93 -13.36
N ASN A 336 9.49 27.27 -13.26
CA ASN A 336 8.36 28.16 -13.53
C ASN A 336 7.10 27.82 -12.70
N GLU A 337 7.27 27.43 -11.43
CA GLU A 337 6.14 27.13 -10.55
C GLU A 337 5.13 28.28 -10.58
N THR A 338 3.90 27.96 -10.95
CA THR A 338 2.77 28.88 -10.92
C THR A 338 2.31 29.10 -9.48
N GLU A 339 1.37 30.02 -9.25
CA GLU A 339 0.77 30.23 -7.91
C GLU A 339 0.12 28.96 -7.35
N THR A 340 -0.20 27.97 -8.20
CA THR A 340 -0.73 26.66 -7.79
C THR A 340 0.37 25.62 -7.51
N GLY A 341 1.65 26.00 -7.55
CA GLY A 341 2.78 25.11 -7.26
C GLY A 341 3.10 24.10 -8.37
N LEU A 342 2.43 24.21 -9.54
CA LEU A 342 2.68 23.37 -10.71
C LEU A 342 3.55 24.14 -11.70
N GLY A 343 4.57 23.47 -12.23
CA GLY A 343 5.52 24.02 -13.19
C GLY A 343 6.00 22.93 -14.16
N ASP A 344 6.98 23.24 -15.01
CA ASP A 344 7.62 22.23 -15.83
C ASP A 344 8.39 21.27 -14.91
N LEU A 345 7.95 20.00 -14.88
CA LEU A 345 8.64 18.97 -14.12
C LEU A 345 9.91 18.60 -14.84
N CYS A 346 10.95 18.45 -14.05
CA CYS A 346 12.19 17.85 -14.45
C CYS A 346 12.59 16.80 -13.43
N VAL A 347 12.97 15.65 -13.94
CA VAL A 347 13.41 14.53 -13.11
C VAL A 347 14.90 14.32 -13.37
N ASP A 348 15.70 14.41 -12.31
CA ASP A 348 17.11 14.02 -12.38
C ASP A 348 17.22 12.50 -12.50
N GLU A 349 17.94 12.03 -13.51
CA GLU A 349 18.17 10.61 -13.76
C GLU A 349 19.51 10.14 -13.16
N TYR A 350 20.42 11.02 -12.74
CA TYR A 350 21.84 10.63 -12.66
C TYR A 350 22.74 11.20 -11.56
N PHE A 351 22.31 12.07 -10.65
CA PHE A 351 23.28 12.71 -9.74
C PHE A 351 23.10 12.41 -8.24
N ILE A 352 23.56 11.22 -7.84
CA ILE A 352 24.07 10.96 -6.49
C ILE A 352 25.48 10.37 -6.71
N ALA A 353 26.54 11.16 -6.51
CA ALA A 353 27.89 10.58 -6.54
C ALA A 353 28.05 9.71 -5.28
N SER A 354 28.29 8.42 -5.50
CA SER A 354 28.26 7.32 -4.53
C SER A 354 29.28 7.41 -3.38
N ASP A 355 30.06 8.48 -3.31
CA ASP A 355 31.29 8.57 -2.53
C ASP A 355 31.64 10.04 -2.14
N GLY A 356 30.61 10.85 -1.90
CA GLY A 356 30.76 12.27 -1.48
C GLY A 356 30.21 13.28 -2.49
N GLY A 357 29.26 12.87 -3.33
CA GLY A 357 28.61 13.72 -4.31
C GLY A 357 27.71 14.79 -3.69
N TYR A 358 27.61 15.91 -4.40
CA TYR A 358 26.63 16.96 -4.14
C TYR A 358 25.24 16.46 -4.55
N MET A 359 24.24 16.61 -3.70
CA MET A 359 22.84 16.47 -4.13
C MET A 359 22.45 17.70 -4.95
N CYS A 360 21.54 17.56 -5.92
CA CYS A 360 21.12 18.71 -6.75
C CYS A 360 20.58 19.90 -5.93
N HIS A 361 20.03 19.66 -4.74
CA HIS A 361 19.56 20.71 -3.84
C HIS A 361 20.68 21.42 -3.06
N GLU A 362 21.90 20.86 -3.03
CA GLU A 362 23.09 21.42 -2.39
C GLU A 362 23.89 22.32 -3.33
N LEU A 363 23.65 22.21 -4.64
CA LEU A 363 24.22 23.08 -5.64
C LEU A 363 23.41 24.38 -5.64
N GLU A 364 24.03 25.47 -5.20
CA GLU A 364 23.45 26.79 -5.40
C GLU A 364 23.38 27.02 -6.92
N ASP A 365 22.36 27.75 -7.40
CA ASP A 365 22.06 27.95 -8.83
C ASP A 365 23.09 28.89 -9.51
N THR A 366 24.38 28.70 -9.19
CA THR A 366 25.51 29.51 -9.62
C THR A 366 26.20 28.84 -10.80
N GLU A 367 26.72 29.66 -11.72
CA GLU A 367 27.46 29.19 -12.90
C GLU A 367 28.68 28.32 -12.54
N GLU A 368 29.20 28.43 -11.32
CA GLU A 368 30.34 27.67 -10.80
C GLU A 368 29.93 26.27 -10.32
N ASP A 369 28.82 26.16 -9.58
CA ASP A 369 28.27 24.88 -9.12
C ASP A 369 27.76 24.04 -10.31
N CYS A 370 27.19 24.71 -11.32
CA CYS A 370 26.75 24.08 -12.57
C CYS A 370 27.91 23.59 -13.46
N ALA A 371 29.14 24.03 -13.20
CA ALA A 371 30.32 23.60 -13.94
C ALA A 371 31.00 22.36 -13.33
N LEU A 372 30.56 21.90 -12.16
CA LEU A 372 31.07 20.68 -11.54
C LEU A 372 30.83 19.47 -12.44
N VAL A 373 31.73 18.48 -12.37
CA VAL A 373 31.62 17.21 -13.11
C VAL A 373 31.75 16.04 -12.13
N ASP A 374 31.02 14.95 -12.37
CA ASP A 374 31.22 13.70 -11.62
C ASP A 374 32.43 12.89 -12.12
N GLU A 375 32.64 11.72 -11.51
CA GLU A 375 33.69 10.77 -11.89
C GLU A 375 33.59 10.24 -13.33
N PHE A 376 32.44 10.43 -13.99
CA PHE A 376 32.18 10.06 -15.38
C PHE A 376 32.24 11.26 -16.34
N ASP A 377 32.80 12.40 -15.90
CA ASP A 377 32.87 13.67 -16.65
C ASP A 377 31.49 14.26 -17.02
N ARG A 378 30.40 13.83 -16.37
CA ARG A 378 29.05 14.40 -16.60
C ARG A 378 28.91 15.68 -15.79
N LYS A 379 28.42 16.75 -16.41
CA LYS A 379 28.32 18.05 -15.73
C LYS A 379 27.10 18.12 -14.83
N ALA A 380 27.23 18.77 -13.67
CA ALA A 380 26.11 19.16 -12.81
C ALA A 380 25.09 20.07 -13.52
N SER A 381 25.53 20.87 -14.51
CA SER A 381 24.61 21.61 -15.39
C SER A 381 23.69 20.72 -16.21
N GLU A 382 24.14 19.50 -16.54
CA GLU A 382 23.37 18.51 -17.29
C GLU A 382 22.49 17.65 -16.38
N THR A 383 22.48 17.84 -15.06
CA THR A 383 21.68 17.00 -14.15
C THR A 383 20.91 17.82 -13.12
N CYS A 384 21.52 18.86 -12.55
CA CYS A 384 21.02 19.55 -11.35
C CYS A 384 20.66 21.03 -11.54
N CYS A 385 21.31 21.77 -12.45
CA CYS A 385 21.08 23.21 -12.56
C CYS A 385 19.81 23.55 -13.33
N VAL A 386 18.67 23.49 -12.62
CA VAL A 386 17.33 23.99 -12.97
C VAL A 386 16.85 23.53 -14.36
N CYS A 387 17.37 22.37 -14.74
CA CYS A 387 17.04 21.51 -15.86
C CYS A 387 17.47 22.02 -17.22
N ASP A 388 18.73 21.71 -17.56
CA ASP A 388 19.23 21.60 -18.93
C ASP A 388 20.23 20.41 -19.03
N GLY A 389 19.73 19.24 -18.59
CA GLY A 389 20.21 17.92 -19.01
C GLY A 389 19.49 16.72 -18.35
N GLY A 390 18.63 16.96 -17.36
CA GLY A 390 17.56 16.03 -16.97
C GLY A 390 16.46 15.92 -18.03
N ARG A 391 15.58 14.92 -17.92
CA ARG A 391 14.43 14.81 -18.84
C ARG A 391 13.33 15.79 -18.42
N HIS A 392 12.94 16.64 -19.35
CA HIS A 392 11.82 17.56 -19.18
C HIS A 392 10.52 16.87 -19.48
N TYR A 393 9.57 17.01 -18.56
CA TYR A 393 8.21 16.56 -18.71
C TYR A 393 7.31 17.79 -18.62
N THR A 394 6.75 18.19 -19.76
CA THR A 394 5.55 19.03 -19.75
C THR A 394 4.41 18.22 -19.12
N GLU A 395 3.37 18.87 -18.60
CA GLU A 395 2.16 18.18 -18.11
C GLU A 395 1.81 17.00 -19.03
N PRO A 396 1.51 15.80 -18.48
CA PRO A 396 1.19 14.63 -19.27
C PRO A 396 -0.03 14.94 -20.15
N THR A 397 0.24 15.25 -21.42
CA THR A 397 -0.79 15.36 -22.45
C THR A 397 -1.03 13.95 -22.96
N PHE A 398 -1.99 13.25 -22.34
CA PHE A 398 -2.56 12.08 -22.99
C PHE A 398 -3.35 12.60 -24.20
N ASP A 399 -2.79 12.43 -25.39
CA ASP A 399 -3.51 12.62 -26.64
C ASP A 399 -4.57 11.50 -26.69
N ASP A 400 -5.82 11.83 -26.37
CA ASP A 400 -7.00 10.92 -26.41
C ASP A 400 -7.30 10.38 -27.82
N SER A 401 -6.44 10.63 -28.80
CA SER A 401 -6.56 10.14 -30.16
C SER A 401 -5.97 8.72 -30.25
N PRO A 402 -6.77 7.66 -30.48
CA PRO A 402 -6.18 6.39 -30.90
C PRO A 402 -5.40 6.67 -32.18
N SER A 403 -4.10 6.37 -32.17
CA SER A 403 -3.29 6.42 -33.38
C SER A 403 -3.86 5.42 -34.39
N GLU A 404 -4.66 5.93 -35.32
CA GLU A 404 -5.01 5.20 -36.53
C GLU A 404 -3.72 4.96 -37.34
N GLY A 405 -3.23 3.73 -37.31
CA GLY A 405 -2.09 3.24 -38.10
C GLY A 405 -0.80 3.25 -37.27
N GLU A 406 -0.13 2.12 -37.03
CA GLU A 406 0.36 1.19 -38.05
C GLU A 406 0.26 -0.28 -37.58
N LEU A 407 -0.35 -1.12 -38.43
CA LEU A 407 -0.19 -2.58 -38.49
C LEU A 407 0.47 -2.93 -39.82
#